data_AF-A0A9W9E0F3-F1
#
_entry.id   AF-A0A9W9E0F3-F1
#
_cell.length_a   1.000
_cell.length_b   1.000
_cell.length_c   1.000
_cell.angle_alpha   90.00
_cell.angle_beta   90.00
_cell.angle_gamma   90.00
#
_symmetry.space_group_name_H-M   'P 1'
#
loop_
_entity.id
_entity.type
_entity.pdbx_description
1 polymer ?
#
loop_
_entity_poly.entity_id
_entity_poly.type
_entity_poly.pdbx_seq_one_letter_code
_entity_poly.pdbx_strand_id
1 'polypeptide(L)'
;MPIYSFQKGVGVESIPLQVHPYAKKMMTARKYVPLWYFLPDAVTKAKDRSKDSLVGSHTVRASPNAIPDSRLSWPQVMRAKSAFLNTLRLGAWPDDHISMFAAFYINMDMHSELQEQDGDQVMAHYHAEMRLAWYDAMERKEPFDLSVISNRVLAESRREIVKQRQEKTLKDIQAATALMEARVDAKLQKLSQITSTPPFPSPRQSSGKARQTPYPSTSPRKASRQPDNPNFQRSFRDLNQAPLTRCHRCLGRDRHDVRHCSRTSLWNRKRGVTCKWNKQGFLEITSGTNAGLELCADWQRRNGCTSKAHPEKHRCSGCTSSSHGASSCPEGE
;
A
#
# COMPACT_ATOMS: atom_id res chain seq x y z
N MET A 1 -48.41 16.23 0.81
CA MET A 1 -48.20 14.93 0.14
C MET A 1 -48.77 13.85 1.03
N PRO A 2 -49.60 12.92 0.53
CA PRO A 2 -50.15 11.86 1.36
C PRO A 2 -49.02 10.92 1.78
N ILE A 3 -48.97 10.59 3.07
CA ILE A 3 -48.06 9.58 3.61
C ILE A 3 -48.65 8.23 3.22
N TYR A 4 -47.90 7.45 2.43
CA TYR A 4 -48.35 6.13 2.00
C TYR A 4 -48.51 5.20 3.22
N SER A 5 -49.60 4.42 3.24
CA SER A 5 -49.79 3.36 4.22
C SER A 5 -48.89 2.16 3.90
N PHE A 6 -48.40 1.49 4.94
CA PHE A 6 -47.63 0.25 4.80
C PHE A 6 -48.40 -0.92 5.43
N GLN A 7 -48.19 -2.12 4.91
CA GLN A 7 -48.74 -3.33 5.52
C GLN A 7 -47.90 -3.74 6.74
N LYS A 8 -48.51 -3.66 7.92
CA LYS A 8 -47.90 -4.15 9.16
C LYS A 8 -47.71 -5.67 9.06
N GLY A 9 -46.49 -6.15 9.32
CA GLY A 9 -46.16 -7.58 9.32
C GLY A 9 -45.69 -8.16 7.98
N VAL A 10 -45.67 -7.37 6.90
CA VAL A 10 -45.12 -7.80 5.60
C VAL A 10 -43.67 -7.31 5.49
N GLY A 11 -42.74 -8.26 5.50
CA GLY A 11 -41.32 -8.01 5.20
C GLY A 11 -41.06 -7.95 3.71
N VAL A 12 -39.94 -7.35 3.32
CA VAL A 12 -39.48 -7.39 1.92
C VAL A 12 -38.86 -8.78 1.66
N GLU A 13 -39.32 -9.49 0.63
CA GLU A 13 -38.79 -10.82 0.27
C GLU A 13 -37.29 -10.79 -0.07
N SER A 14 -36.82 -9.73 -0.74
CA SER A 14 -35.39 -9.49 -0.95
C SER A 14 -35.08 -8.01 -1.18
N ILE A 15 -33.99 -7.52 -0.58
CA ILE A 15 -33.40 -6.23 -0.93
C ILE A 15 -32.32 -6.50 -1.98
N PRO A 16 -32.37 -5.86 -3.18
CA PRO A 16 -31.36 -6.07 -4.21
C PRO A 16 -29.97 -5.78 -3.66
N LEU A 17 -29.12 -6.81 -3.63
CA LEU A 17 -27.75 -6.69 -3.14
C LEU A 17 -26.95 -5.86 -4.17
N GLN A 18 -26.67 -4.59 -3.82
CA GLN A 18 -25.86 -3.69 -4.62
C GLN A 18 -24.38 -4.07 -4.51
N VAL A 19 -23.97 -5.11 -5.23
CA VAL A 19 -22.58 -5.57 -5.28
C VAL A 19 -21.88 -4.93 -6.46
N HIS A 20 -20.64 -4.50 -6.25
CA HIS A 20 -19.82 -4.01 -7.36
C HIS A 20 -19.67 -5.09 -8.46
N PRO A 21 -19.85 -4.77 -9.77
CA PRO A 21 -19.82 -5.76 -10.84
C PRO A 21 -18.55 -6.62 -10.87
N TYR A 22 -17.40 -6.02 -10.53
CA TYR A 22 -16.13 -6.75 -10.43
C TYR A 22 -16.15 -7.82 -9.35
N ALA A 23 -16.67 -7.49 -8.16
CA ALA A 23 -16.82 -8.48 -7.10
C ALA A 23 -17.79 -9.57 -7.51
N LYS A 24 -18.93 -9.23 -8.12
CA LYS A 24 -19.87 -10.23 -8.65
C LYS A 24 -19.17 -11.22 -9.59
N LYS A 25 -18.42 -10.73 -10.58
CA LYS A 25 -17.66 -11.56 -11.52
C LYS A 25 -16.64 -12.48 -10.81
N MET A 26 -15.88 -11.94 -9.86
CA MET A 26 -14.85 -12.71 -9.14
C MET A 26 -15.47 -13.76 -8.20
N MET A 27 -16.57 -13.42 -7.53
CA MET A 27 -17.30 -14.35 -6.65
C MET A 27 -17.90 -15.51 -7.44
N THR A 28 -18.52 -15.25 -8.60
CA THR A 28 -19.00 -16.31 -9.50
C THR A 28 -17.86 -17.20 -10.00
N ALA A 29 -16.69 -16.61 -10.27
CA ALA A 29 -15.51 -17.36 -10.65
C ALA A 29 -14.78 -18.05 -9.47
N ARG A 30 -15.31 -17.95 -8.23
CA ARG A 30 -14.71 -18.50 -7.01
C ARG A 30 -13.28 -18.00 -6.74
N LYS A 31 -12.96 -16.79 -7.20
CA LYS A 31 -11.64 -16.18 -7.04
C LYS A 31 -11.59 -15.22 -5.86
N TYR A 32 -10.39 -15.00 -5.37
CA TYR A 32 -10.13 -13.97 -4.35
C TYR A 32 -10.61 -12.60 -4.84
N VAL A 33 -11.29 -11.88 -3.94
CA VAL A 33 -11.72 -10.50 -4.14
C VAL A 33 -11.50 -9.73 -2.83
N PRO A 34 -10.86 -8.54 -2.87
CA PRO A 34 -10.70 -7.72 -1.67
C PRO A 34 -12.04 -7.36 -1.03
N LEU A 35 -12.13 -7.39 0.31
CA LEU A 35 -13.36 -7.03 1.04
C LEU A 35 -13.81 -5.60 0.78
N TRP A 36 -12.88 -4.73 0.37
CA TRP A 36 -13.18 -3.35 0.05
C TRP A 36 -14.37 -3.22 -0.92
N TYR A 37 -14.52 -4.12 -1.90
CA TYR A 37 -15.63 -4.07 -2.86
C TYR A 37 -17.02 -4.31 -2.25
N PHE A 38 -17.07 -4.78 -1.01
CA PHE A 38 -18.30 -5.04 -0.26
C PHE A 38 -18.60 -3.93 0.75
N LEU A 39 -17.76 -2.89 0.81
CA LEU A 39 -18.05 -1.68 1.57
C LEU A 39 -19.00 -0.77 0.79
N PRO A 40 -19.94 -0.07 1.47
CA PRO A 40 -20.81 0.92 0.83
C PRO A 40 -20.03 1.99 0.05
N ASP A 41 -18.93 2.47 0.62
CA ASP A 41 -18.07 3.51 0.02
C ASP A 41 -17.39 3.05 -1.28
N ALA A 42 -17.25 1.75 -1.52
CA ALA A 42 -16.65 1.27 -2.76
C ALA A 42 -17.60 1.46 -3.95
N VAL A 43 -18.91 1.37 -3.71
CA VAL A 43 -19.92 1.58 -4.76
C VAL A 43 -19.94 3.03 -5.22
N THR A 44 -19.74 3.99 -4.32
CA THR A 44 -19.64 5.42 -4.67
C THR A 44 -18.29 5.73 -5.32
N LYS A 45 -17.17 5.33 -4.70
CA LYS A 45 -15.81 5.62 -5.21
C LYS A 45 -15.47 4.92 -6.52
N ALA A 46 -16.19 3.86 -6.91
CA ALA A 46 -16.04 3.21 -8.20
C ALA A 46 -16.90 3.85 -9.31
N LYS A 47 -18.02 4.50 -8.97
CA LYS A 47 -18.91 5.16 -9.94
C LYS A 47 -18.37 6.49 -10.47
N ASP A 48 -17.59 7.21 -9.67
CA ASP A 48 -17.09 8.57 -9.99
C ASP A 48 -16.17 8.68 -11.21
N ARG A 49 -15.69 7.57 -11.78
CA ARG A 49 -14.89 7.59 -13.03
C ARG A 49 -15.58 6.97 -14.24
N SER A 50 -16.78 6.43 -14.08
CA SER A 50 -17.49 5.80 -15.20
C SER A 50 -18.18 6.81 -16.14
N LYS A 51 -18.14 8.12 -15.82
CA LYS A 51 -18.71 9.18 -16.67
C LYS A 51 -17.80 9.66 -17.80
N ASP A 52 -16.50 9.37 -17.77
CA ASP A 52 -15.52 9.90 -18.75
C ASP A 52 -14.97 8.85 -19.74
N SER A 53 -15.50 7.62 -19.77
CA SER A 53 -15.04 6.60 -20.72
C SER A 53 -16.17 6.21 -21.69
N LEU A 54 -16.31 7.02 -22.74
CA LEU A 54 -17.24 6.82 -23.86
C LEU A 54 -16.72 5.79 -24.88
N VAL A 55 -15.97 4.77 -24.45
CA VAL A 55 -15.48 3.70 -25.34
C VAL A 55 -15.71 2.35 -24.68
N GLY A 56 -16.61 1.57 -25.28
CA GLY A 56 -17.09 0.27 -24.80
C GLY A 56 -15.99 -0.77 -24.62
N SER A 57 -15.45 -0.86 -23.40
CA SER A 57 -14.78 -2.08 -22.94
C SER A 57 -15.70 -2.81 -21.97
N HIS A 58 -16.34 -3.88 -22.46
CA HIS A 58 -17.17 -4.81 -21.67
C HIS A 58 -16.38 -5.62 -20.63
N THR A 59 -15.12 -5.25 -20.36
CA THR A 59 -14.30 -5.93 -19.36
C THR A 59 -14.47 -5.26 -18.00
N VAL A 60 -15.27 -5.90 -17.14
CA VAL A 60 -15.35 -5.52 -15.73
C VAL A 60 -13.96 -5.68 -15.10
N ARG A 61 -13.28 -4.55 -14.86
CA ARG A 61 -11.92 -4.46 -14.34
C ARG A 61 -11.91 -4.10 -12.86
N ALA A 62 -10.84 -4.48 -12.17
CA ALA A 62 -10.59 -4.03 -10.80
C ALA A 62 -10.44 -2.50 -10.75
N SER A 63 -11.07 -1.87 -9.76
CA SER A 63 -10.90 -0.46 -9.46
C SER A 63 -9.44 -0.17 -9.04
N PRO A 64 -8.81 0.91 -9.54
CA PRO A 64 -7.49 1.34 -9.07
C PRO A 64 -7.51 1.80 -7.61
N ASN A 65 -8.68 2.13 -7.07
CA ASN A 65 -8.87 2.58 -5.69
C ASN A 65 -9.14 1.41 -4.72
N ALA A 66 -9.08 0.17 -5.20
CA ALA A 66 -9.34 -0.99 -4.37
C ALA A 66 -8.31 -1.09 -3.24
N ILE A 67 -8.79 -1.12 -2.00
CA ILE A 67 -7.95 -1.30 -0.82
C ILE A 67 -7.77 -2.81 -0.61
N PRO A 68 -6.53 -3.32 -0.50
CA PRO A 68 -6.30 -4.73 -0.17
C PRO A 68 -6.71 -5.02 1.27
N ASP A 69 -7.06 -6.28 1.56
CA ASP A 69 -7.50 -6.72 2.89
C ASP A 69 -6.49 -6.34 3.98
N SER A 70 -5.19 -6.45 3.70
CA SER A 70 -4.11 -6.10 4.65
C SER A 70 -4.04 -4.62 5.05
N ARG A 71 -4.83 -3.76 4.40
CA ARG A 71 -4.95 -2.33 4.72
C ARG A 71 -6.34 -1.93 5.22
N LEU A 72 -7.25 -2.90 5.39
CA LEU A 72 -8.55 -2.63 5.99
C LEU A 72 -8.43 -2.57 7.50
N SER A 73 -9.19 -1.68 8.13
CA SER A 73 -9.37 -1.70 9.57
C SER A 73 -10.36 -2.78 9.99
N TRP A 74 -10.30 -3.22 11.25
CA TRP A 74 -11.26 -4.20 11.78
C TRP A 74 -12.73 -3.77 11.61
N PRO A 75 -13.12 -2.51 11.89
CA PRO A 75 -14.48 -2.05 11.59
C PRO A 75 -14.86 -2.14 10.10
N GLN A 76 -13.90 -1.94 9.19
CA GLN A 76 -14.15 -2.09 7.75
C GLN A 76 -14.36 -3.55 7.37
N VAL A 77 -13.51 -4.45 7.90
CA VAL A 77 -13.67 -5.90 7.72
C VAL A 77 -15.07 -6.33 8.16
N MET A 78 -15.48 -5.93 9.37
CA MET A 78 -16.77 -6.33 9.94
C MET A 78 -17.96 -5.69 9.25
N ARG A 79 -17.83 -4.47 8.72
CA ARG A 79 -18.87 -3.84 7.89
C ARG A 79 -19.03 -4.55 6.54
N ALA A 80 -17.93 -5.02 5.95
CA ALA A 80 -17.94 -5.74 4.69
C ALA A 80 -18.44 -7.19 4.81
N LYS A 81 -18.34 -7.81 6.00
CA LYS A 81 -18.61 -9.24 6.21
C LYS A 81 -19.99 -9.69 5.71
N SER A 82 -21.05 -8.95 6.03
CA SER A 82 -22.42 -9.36 5.70
C SER A 82 -22.66 -9.34 4.20
N ALA A 83 -22.18 -8.31 3.51
CA ALA A 83 -22.26 -8.23 2.06
C ALA A 83 -21.41 -9.33 1.39
N PHE A 84 -20.20 -9.58 1.89
CA PHE A 84 -19.36 -10.69 1.41
C PHE A 84 -20.03 -12.06 1.56
N LEU A 85 -20.53 -12.40 2.76
CA LEU A 85 -21.20 -13.68 3.02
C LEU A 85 -22.44 -13.87 2.14
N ASN A 86 -23.27 -12.82 1.99
CA ASN A 86 -24.43 -12.88 1.10
C ASN A 86 -24.04 -13.13 -0.37
N THR A 87 -22.88 -12.64 -0.80
CA THR A 87 -22.38 -12.87 -2.17
C THR A 87 -21.72 -14.21 -2.40
N LEU A 88 -21.32 -14.96 -1.36
CA LEU A 88 -20.77 -16.31 -1.55
C LEU A 88 -21.76 -17.21 -2.31
N ARG A 89 -23.06 -17.04 -2.07
CA ARG A 89 -24.10 -17.79 -2.79
C ARG A 89 -24.05 -17.64 -4.32
N LEU A 90 -23.50 -16.53 -4.84
CA LEU A 90 -23.35 -16.32 -6.29
C LEU A 90 -22.31 -17.23 -6.94
N GLY A 91 -21.39 -17.79 -6.17
CA GLY A 91 -20.39 -18.75 -6.63
C GLY A 91 -20.85 -20.19 -6.62
N ALA A 92 -22.09 -20.46 -6.21
CA ALA A 92 -22.60 -21.82 -5.96
C ALA A 92 -21.60 -22.64 -5.11
N TRP A 93 -21.06 -22.02 -4.07
CA TRP A 93 -20.19 -22.71 -3.10
C TRP A 93 -21.02 -23.73 -2.32
N PRO A 94 -20.44 -24.90 -1.96
CA PRO A 94 -21.11 -25.83 -1.04
C PRO A 94 -21.46 -25.16 0.29
N ASP A 95 -22.57 -25.55 0.90
CA ASP A 95 -23.05 -24.95 2.15
C ASP A 95 -22.02 -25.03 3.28
N ASP A 96 -21.21 -26.09 3.32
CA ASP A 96 -20.11 -26.24 4.27
C ASP A 96 -19.09 -25.09 4.18
N HIS A 97 -18.80 -24.60 2.97
CA HIS A 97 -17.87 -23.48 2.79
C HIS A 97 -18.49 -22.17 3.28
N ILE A 98 -19.78 -21.97 3.02
CA ILE A 98 -20.51 -20.78 3.49
C ILE A 98 -20.57 -20.79 5.02
N SER A 99 -20.89 -21.93 5.62
CA SER A 99 -20.91 -22.16 7.06
C SER A 99 -19.54 -21.94 7.70
N MET A 100 -18.48 -22.46 7.08
CA MET A 100 -17.10 -22.23 7.51
C MET A 100 -16.75 -20.73 7.51
N PHE A 101 -17.05 -19.99 6.44
CA PHE A 101 -16.80 -18.55 6.41
C PHE A 101 -17.63 -17.80 7.47
N ALA A 102 -18.89 -18.18 7.68
CA ALA A 102 -19.73 -17.59 8.71
C ALA A 102 -19.13 -17.84 10.11
N ALA A 103 -18.75 -19.08 10.41
CA ALA A 103 -18.09 -19.46 11.66
C ALA A 103 -16.76 -18.73 11.86
N PHE A 104 -15.95 -18.57 10.80
CA PHE A 104 -14.72 -17.80 10.84
C PHE A 104 -14.95 -16.35 11.32
N TYR A 105 -15.92 -15.64 10.73
CA TYR A 105 -16.22 -14.27 11.17
C TYR A 105 -16.79 -14.23 12.60
N ILE A 106 -17.61 -15.20 13.01
CA ILE A 106 -18.14 -15.27 14.39
C ILE A 106 -17.00 -15.50 15.37
N ASN A 107 -16.14 -16.49 15.12
CA ASN A 107 -15.03 -16.84 16.00
C ASN A 107 -14.04 -15.68 16.14
N MET A 108 -13.82 -14.92 15.07
CA MET A 108 -13.01 -13.70 15.13
C MET A 108 -13.67 -12.56 15.91
N ASP A 109 -14.98 -12.31 15.72
CA ASP A 109 -15.75 -11.26 16.43
C ASP A 109 -15.78 -11.51 17.95
N MET A 110 -15.75 -12.79 18.33
CA MET A 110 -15.79 -13.23 19.73
C MET A 110 -14.40 -13.52 20.32
N HIS A 111 -13.31 -13.31 19.57
CA HIS A 111 -11.97 -13.69 20.00
C HIS A 111 -11.44 -12.74 21.09
N SER A 112 -10.80 -13.28 22.13
CA SER A 112 -10.29 -12.49 23.26
C SER A 112 -9.21 -11.48 22.85
N GLU A 113 -8.50 -11.72 21.75
CA GLU A 113 -7.49 -10.79 21.19
C GLU A 113 -8.07 -9.38 20.94
N LEU A 114 -9.38 -9.24 20.67
CA LEU A 114 -9.99 -7.93 20.49
C LEU A 114 -9.99 -7.07 21.75
N GLN A 115 -9.79 -7.67 22.93
CA GLN A 115 -9.67 -6.95 24.20
C GLN A 115 -8.25 -6.48 24.48
N GLU A 116 -7.27 -6.94 23.70
CA GLU A 116 -5.86 -6.62 23.88
C GLU A 116 -5.49 -5.27 23.26
N GLN A 117 -4.32 -4.76 23.65
CA GLN A 117 -3.74 -3.59 22.99
C GLN A 117 -3.47 -3.90 21.51
N ASP A 118 -3.95 -3.02 20.62
CA ASP A 118 -3.90 -3.20 19.16
C ASP A 118 -4.68 -4.41 18.63
N GLY A 119 -5.58 -5.01 19.44
CA GLY A 119 -6.38 -6.18 19.08
C GLY A 119 -7.08 -6.07 17.73
N ASP A 120 -7.73 -4.94 17.46
CA ASP A 120 -8.34 -4.64 16.16
C ASP A 120 -7.36 -4.74 14.98
N GLN A 121 -6.14 -4.20 15.14
CA GLN A 121 -5.13 -4.24 14.08
C GLN A 121 -4.61 -5.65 13.87
N VAL A 122 -4.41 -6.40 14.96
CA VAL A 122 -3.98 -7.80 14.91
C VAL A 122 -5.03 -8.66 14.22
N MET A 123 -6.31 -8.50 14.58
CA MET A 123 -7.40 -9.27 13.98
C MET A 123 -7.63 -8.92 12.51
N ALA A 124 -7.51 -7.65 12.12
CA ALA A 124 -7.57 -7.24 10.72
C ALA A 124 -6.38 -7.79 9.90
N HIS A 125 -5.17 -7.81 10.47
CA HIS A 125 -4.01 -8.41 9.82
C HIS A 125 -4.17 -9.92 9.66
N TYR A 126 -4.51 -10.63 10.74
CA TYR A 126 -4.77 -12.06 10.74
C TYR A 126 -5.85 -12.44 9.71
N HIS A 127 -6.93 -11.66 9.64
CA HIS A 127 -7.99 -11.84 8.66
C HIS A 127 -7.48 -11.85 7.22
N ALA A 128 -6.69 -10.84 6.86
CA ALA A 128 -6.17 -10.64 5.52
C ALA A 128 -5.28 -11.80 5.09
N GLU A 129 -4.36 -12.20 5.98
CA GLU A 129 -3.44 -13.33 5.75
C GLU A 129 -4.21 -14.64 5.58
N MET A 130 -5.13 -14.94 6.50
CA MET A 130 -5.88 -16.20 6.48
C MET A 130 -6.79 -16.32 5.25
N ARG A 131 -7.49 -15.23 4.87
CA ARG A 131 -8.31 -15.24 3.66
C ARG A 131 -7.49 -15.48 2.42
N LEU A 132 -6.38 -14.75 2.25
CA LEU A 132 -5.51 -14.91 1.08
C LEU A 132 -4.95 -16.34 1.02
N ALA A 133 -4.41 -16.82 2.14
CA ALA A 133 -3.87 -18.18 2.24
C ALA A 133 -4.90 -19.26 1.93
N TRP A 134 -6.15 -19.07 2.34
CA TRP A 134 -7.24 -20.01 2.03
C TRP A 134 -7.56 -20.05 0.54
N TYR A 135 -7.63 -18.91 -0.14
CA TYR A 135 -7.84 -18.89 -1.60
C TYR A 135 -6.66 -19.52 -2.36
N ASP A 136 -5.42 -19.29 -1.91
CA ASP A 136 -4.25 -19.95 -2.50
C ASP A 136 -4.29 -21.47 -2.28
N ALA A 137 -4.72 -21.91 -1.09
CA ALA A 137 -4.89 -23.32 -0.77
C ALA A 137 -6.00 -23.98 -1.60
N MET A 138 -7.10 -23.26 -1.86
CA MET A 138 -8.14 -23.68 -2.78
C MET A 138 -7.62 -23.87 -4.22
N GLU A 139 -6.77 -22.96 -4.71
CA GLU A 139 -6.15 -23.12 -6.05
C GLU A 139 -5.23 -24.35 -6.11
N ARG A 140 -4.57 -24.69 -5.00
CA ARG A 140 -3.77 -25.91 -4.85
C ARG A 140 -4.59 -27.18 -4.60
N LYS A 141 -5.92 -27.08 -4.43
CA LYS A 141 -6.84 -28.18 -4.09
C LYS A 141 -6.59 -28.81 -2.71
N GLU A 142 -6.05 -28.01 -1.78
CA GLU A 142 -5.77 -28.43 -0.41
C GLU A 142 -6.35 -27.41 0.59
N PRO A 143 -7.67 -27.16 0.56
CA PRO A 143 -8.27 -26.18 1.47
C PRO A 143 -8.19 -26.65 2.91
N PHE A 144 -8.14 -25.68 3.82
CA PHE A 144 -8.23 -25.90 5.25
C PHE A 144 -9.47 -25.18 5.80
N ASP A 145 -9.88 -25.57 7.01
CA ASP A 145 -11.00 -24.96 7.69
C ASP A 145 -10.61 -23.59 8.26
N LEU A 146 -11.17 -22.52 7.68
CA LEU A 146 -10.95 -21.14 8.15
C LEU A 146 -11.57 -20.87 9.52
N SER A 147 -12.61 -21.61 9.92
CA SER A 147 -13.30 -21.37 11.19
C SER A 147 -12.41 -21.66 12.40
N VAL A 148 -11.40 -22.51 12.24
CA VAL A 148 -10.42 -22.83 13.27
C VAL A 148 -9.35 -21.73 13.33
N ILE A 149 -9.36 -20.94 14.40
CA ILE A 149 -8.38 -19.86 14.59
C ILE A 149 -7.00 -20.44 14.87
N SER A 150 -6.04 -20.12 14.01
CA SER A 150 -4.64 -20.52 14.17
C SER A 150 -3.92 -19.59 15.14
N ASN A 151 -3.75 -20.04 16.37
CA ASN A 151 -2.99 -19.32 17.40
C ASN A 151 -1.56 -18.97 16.96
N ARG A 152 -0.94 -19.81 16.11
CA ARG A 152 0.38 -19.55 15.56
C ARG A 152 0.38 -18.32 14.66
N VAL A 153 -0.51 -18.29 13.66
CA VAL A 153 -0.60 -17.17 12.70
C VAL A 153 -1.11 -15.90 13.39
N LEU A 154 -1.96 -16.04 14.41
CA LEU A 154 -2.41 -14.93 15.24
C LEU A 154 -1.23 -14.33 16.04
N ALA A 155 -0.39 -15.17 16.66
CA ALA A 155 0.81 -14.72 17.36
C ALA A 155 1.84 -14.08 16.40
N GLU A 156 1.97 -14.60 15.17
CA GLU A 156 2.79 -13.98 14.11
C GLU A 156 2.24 -12.59 13.73
N SER A 157 0.93 -12.46 13.56
CA SER A 157 0.25 -11.19 13.30
C SER A 157 0.48 -10.19 14.43
N ARG A 158 0.38 -10.63 15.70
CA ARG A 158 0.67 -9.78 16.86
C ARG A 158 2.09 -9.23 16.83
N ARG A 159 3.08 -10.08 16.57
CA ARG A 159 4.49 -9.65 16.47
C ARG A 159 4.70 -8.62 15.36
N GLU A 160 4.05 -8.82 14.21
CA GLU A 160 4.16 -7.91 13.08
C GLU A 160 3.53 -6.55 13.39
N ILE A 161 2.34 -6.50 14.00
CA ILE A 161 1.69 -5.24 14.39
C ILE A 161 2.51 -4.48 15.45
N VAL A 162 3.03 -5.19 16.46
CA VAL A 162 3.90 -4.57 17.47
C VAL A 162 5.16 -3.97 16.83
N LYS A 163 5.77 -4.70 15.88
CA LYS A 163 6.94 -4.22 15.13
C LYS A 163 6.60 -2.97 14.31
N GLN A 164 5.48 -2.97 13.58
CA GLN A 164 5.05 -1.81 12.78
C GLN A 164 4.81 -0.57 13.66
N ARG A 165 4.21 -0.76 14.85
CA ARG A 165 4.02 0.31 15.83
C ARG A 165 5.36 0.87 16.31
N GLN A 166 6.30 0.00 16.69
CA GLN A 166 7.64 0.43 17.13
C GLN A 166 8.39 1.20 16.03
N GLU A 167 8.36 0.70 14.80
CA GLU A 167 8.97 1.38 13.65
C GLU A 167 8.34 2.75 13.39
N LYS A 168 7.02 2.86 13.54
CA LYS A 168 6.31 4.14 13.41
C LYS A 168 6.72 5.11 14.51
N THR A 169 6.73 4.68 15.77
CA THR A 169 7.18 5.50 16.90
C THR A 169 8.62 5.99 16.70
N LEU A 170 9.52 5.12 16.22
CA LEU A 170 10.90 5.51 15.94
C LEU A 170 10.99 6.59 14.85
N LYS A 171 10.22 6.44 13.77
CA LYS A 171 10.15 7.45 12.69
C LYS A 171 9.59 8.78 13.20
N ASP A 172 8.56 8.74 14.04
CA ASP A 172 7.94 9.93 14.61
C ASP A 172 8.92 10.67 15.56
N ILE A 173 9.69 9.93 16.37
CA ILE A 173 10.75 10.49 17.21
C ILE A 173 11.85 11.12 16.34
N GLN A 174 12.32 10.42 15.30
CA GLN A 174 13.34 10.94 14.39
C GLN A 174 12.88 12.23 13.69
N ALA A 175 11.63 12.27 13.23
CA ALA A 175 11.06 13.46 12.61
C ALA A 175 10.95 14.63 13.59
N ALA A 176 10.57 14.37 14.84
CA ALA A 176 10.51 15.38 15.90
C ALA A 176 11.90 15.92 16.26
N THR A 177 12.91 15.04 16.34
CA THR A 177 14.31 15.45 16.58
C THR A 177 14.83 16.33 15.45
N ALA A 178 14.64 15.93 14.19
CA ALA A 178 15.06 16.72 13.03
C ALA A 178 14.37 18.10 12.99
N LEU A 179 13.10 18.18 13.39
CA LEU A 179 12.38 19.47 13.50
C LEU A 179 12.96 20.36 14.60
N MET A 180 13.34 19.78 15.74
CA MET A 180 13.97 20.52 16.84
C MET A 180 15.36 21.04 16.44
N GLU A 181 16.17 20.21 15.80
CA GLU A 181 17.49 20.61 15.27
C GLU A 181 17.36 21.76 14.28
N ALA A 182 16.46 21.66 13.30
CA ALA A 182 16.20 22.72 12.33
C ALA A 182 15.76 24.04 12.99
N ARG A 183 15.01 23.96 14.10
CA ARG A 183 14.58 25.14 14.87
C ARG A 183 15.73 25.79 15.63
N VAL A 184 16.64 25.00 16.19
CA VAL A 184 17.85 25.50 16.86
C VAL A 184 18.76 26.19 15.84
N ASP A 185 18.99 25.58 14.68
CA ASP A 185 19.80 26.15 13.60
C ASP A 185 19.22 27.47 13.09
N ALA A 186 17.91 27.54 12.88
CA ALA A 186 17.25 28.78 12.48
C ALA A 186 17.38 29.89 13.53
N LYS A 187 17.43 29.55 14.82
CA LYS A 187 17.64 30.53 15.90
C LYS A 187 19.09 31.00 15.95
N LEU A 188 20.06 30.10 15.76
CA LEU A 188 21.48 30.44 15.68
C LEU A 188 21.79 31.34 14.48
N GLN A 189 21.23 31.05 13.31
CA GLN A 189 21.36 31.90 12.12
C GLN A 189 20.79 33.31 12.33
N LYS A 190 19.69 33.45 13.07
CA LYS A 190 19.15 34.77 13.42
C LYS A 190 20.06 35.53 14.37
N LEU A 191 20.71 34.85 15.33
CA LEU A 191 21.62 35.49 16.26
C LEU A 191 22.91 35.95 15.58
N SER A 192 23.48 35.17 14.66
CA SER A 192 24.68 35.56 13.93
C SER A 192 24.47 36.78 13.03
N GLN A 193 23.25 36.98 12.51
CA GLN A 193 22.89 38.17 11.74
C GLN A 193 22.81 39.45 12.59
N ILE A 194 22.55 39.34 13.91
CA ILE A 194 22.45 40.50 14.82
C ILE A 194 23.84 40.99 15.25
N THR A 195 24.82 40.10 15.38
CA THR A 195 26.21 40.46 15.73
C THR A 195 27.00 41.10 14.58
N SER A 196 26.47 41.08 13.37
CA SER A 196 27.03 41.77 12.21
C SER A 196 26.56 43.23 12.18
N THR A 197 26.94 44.04 13.17
CA THR A 197 26.75 45.50 13.08
C THR A 197 27.56 46.06 11.92
N PRO A 198 26.96 46.78 10.96
CA PRO A 198 27.73 47.54 9.98
C PRO A 198 28.54 48.64 10.68
N PRO A 199 29.71 49.03 10.14
CA PRO A 199 30.52 50.08 10.72
C PRO A 199 29.74 51.40 10.79
N PHE A 200 29.83 52.05 11.95
CA PHE A 200 29.25 53.36 12.27
C PHE A 200 29.38 54.36 11.09
N PRO A 201 28.29 55.00 10.64
CA PRO A 201 28.40 56.14 9.75
C PRO A 201 28.90 57.36 10.55
N SER A 202 29.96 57.99 10.05
CA SER A 202 30.50 59.25 10.56
C SER A 202 29.45 60.38 10.61
N PRO A 203 29.63 61.37 11.51
CA PRO A 203 28.65 62.43 11.71
C PRO A 203 28.66 63.40 10.53
N ARG A 204 27.50 63.60 9.88
CA ARG A 204 27.32 64.63 8.84
C ARG A 204 26.45 65.76 9.37
N GLN A 205 26.99 66.97 9.25
CA GLN A 205 26.40 68.23 9.71
C GLN A 205 25.16 68.63 8.90
N SER A 206 24.24 69.24 9.66
CA SER A 206 23.24 70.28 9.34
C SER A 206 22.71 70.48 7.91
N SER A 207 21.39 70.58 7.80
CA SER A 207 20.68 71.85 7.58
C SER A 207 19.17 71.61 7.51
N GLY A 208 18.40 72.49 8.16
CA GLY A 208 16.99 72.27 8.46
C GLY A 208 16.02 72.66 7.35
N LYS A 209 14.74 72.31 7.58
CA LYS A 209 13.57 73.19 7.44
C LYS A 209 12.31 72.52 8.03
N ALA A 210 11.72 73.22 9.00
CA ALA A 210 10.29 73.50 9.20
C ALA A 210 9.31 72.90 8.17
N ARG A 211 8.06 72.50 8.46
CA ARG A 211 7.12 72.62 9.60
C ARG A 211 5.83 71.90 9.16
N GLN A 212 5.07 71.34 10.10
CA GLN A 212 3.59 71.34 10.23
C GLN A 212 3.03 70.01 10.75
N THR A 213 2.42 70.11 11.94
CA THR A 213 1.38 69.25 12.53
C THR A 213 0.00 69.65 11.91
N PRO A 214 -1.16 68.96 12.11
CA PRO A 214 -1.49 68.17 13.31
C PRO A 214 -2.52 66.99 13.23
N TYR A 215 -2.54 66.24 14.34
CA TYR A 215 -3.67 65.54 15.01
C TYR A 215 -4.24 64.19 14.51
N PRO A 216 -4.91 63.40 15.40
CA PRO A 216 -4.79 61.95 15.47
C PRO A 216 -6.14 61.22 15.29
N SER A 217 -6.14 59.93 14.96
CA SER A 217 -7.29 59.06 15.22
C SER A 217 -6.95 57.57 15.16
N THR A 218 -7.21 56.91 16.29
CA THR A 218 -7.81 55.59 16.49
C THR A 218 -7.28 54.33 15.74
N SER A 219 -6.88 53.35 16.56
CA SER A 219 -6.92 51.89 16.30
C SER A 219 -8.34 51.42 15.90
N PRO A 220 -8.61 50.16 15.46
CA PRO A 220 -7.82 48.93 15.63
C PRO A 220 -7.86 47.91 14.45
N ARG A 221 -7.26 46.74 14.70
CA ARG A 221 -7.43 45.42 14.02
C ARG A 221 -6.65 45.19 12.72
N LYS A 222 -5.54 44.45 12.84
CA LYS A 222 -5.11 43.51 11.80
C LYS A 222 -5.14 42.08 12.35
N ALA A 223 -5.86 41.26 11.61
CA ALA A 223 -6.13 39.87 11.86
C ALA A 223 -4.85 39.03 11.91
N SER A 224 -4.82 38.13 12.88
CA SER A 224 -4.00 36.92 12.88
C SER A 224 -4.29 36.12 11.61
N ARG A 225 -3.40 36.21 10.62
CA ARG A 225 -3.32 35.20 9.55
C ARG A 225 -2.45 34.07 10.07
N GLN A 226 -3.08 32.94 10.37
CA GLN A 226 -2.39 31.67 10.40
C GLN A 226 -1.78 31.38 9.02
N PRO A 227 -0.58 30.79 8.94
CA PRO A 227 -0.15 30.19 7.70
C PRO A 227 -0.89 28.86 7.53
N ASP A 228 -1.85 28.86 6.60
CA ASP A 228 -2.39 27.65 6.01
C ASP A 228 -1.23 26.81 5.45
N ASN A 229 -1.14 25.61 5.98
CA ASN A 229 -0.23 24.57 5.56
C ASN A 229 -0.69 24.03 4.19
N PRO A 230 0.05 24.23 3.08
CA PRO A 230 -0.32 23.62 1.83
C PRO A 230 0.05 22.14 1.90
N ASN A 231 -0.98 21.36 2.19
CA ASN A 231 -1.24 20.00 1.73
C ASN A 231 -0.17 19.47 0.76
N PHE A 232 0.62 18.55 1.29
CA PHE A 232 1.57 17.71 0.57
C PHE A 232 0.78 16.72 -0.32
N GLN A 233 0.14 17.21 -1.38
CA GLN A 233 -0.38 16.37 -2.46
C GLN A 233 0.80 15.84 -3.27
N ARG A 234 1.44 14.78 -2.77
CA ARG A 234 2.17 13.87 -3.65
C ARG A 234 1.15 13.23 -4.58
N SER A 235 1.13 13.72 -5.81
CA SER A 235 0.56 13.04 -6.97
C SER A 235 1.09 11.60 -7.01
N PHE A 236 0.26 10.66 -6.57
CA PHE A 236 0.51 9.23 -6.76
C PHE A 236 0.03 8.86 -8.15
N ARG A 237 1.00 8.73 -9.07
CA ARG A 237 0.79 8.12 -10.39
C ARG A 237 0.18 6.72 -10.24
N ASP A 238 -0.74 6.41 -11.16
CA ASP A 238 -1.45 5.14 -11.32
C ASP A 238 -0.56 3.89 -11.12
N LEU A 239 -0.79 3.14 -10.04
CA LEU A 239 -0.20 1.81 -9.81
C LEU A 239 -0.68 0.75 -10.82
N ASN A 240 -1.72 1.06 -11.61
CA ASN A 240 -2.24 0.17 -12.68
C ASN A 240 -1.51 0.33 -14.03
N GLN A 241 -0.55 1.25 -14.13
CA GLN A 241 0.41 1.36 -15.25
C GLN A 241 1.85 1.19 -14.78
N ALA A 242 2.10 0.76 -13.53
CA ALA A 242 3.45 0.41 -13.12
C ALA A 242 3.96 -0.70 -14.05
N PRO A 243 5.03 -0.47 -14.84
CA PRO A 243 5.57 -1.50 -15.71
C PRO A 243 5.86 -2.73 -14.86
N LEU A 244 5.27 -3.88 -15.23
CA LEU A 244 5.44 -5.14 -14.52
C LEU A 244 6.94 -5.35 -14.28
N THR A 245 7.31 -5.53 -13.02
CA THR A 245 8.70 -5.70 -12.63
C THR A 245 9.26 -6.91 -13.37
N ARG A 246 10.34 -6.68 -14.11
CA ARG A 246 10.98 -7.74 -14.90
C ARG A 246 11.42 -8.86 -13.96
N CYS A 247 11.08 -10.10 -14.30
CA CYS A 247 11.55 -11.26 -13.57
C CYS A 247 13.08 -11.35 -13.73
N HIS A 248 13.82 -11.36 -12.63
CA HIS A 248 15.28 -11.45 -12.67
C HIS A 248 15.79 -12.82 -13.10
N ARG A 249 14.93 -13.85 -13.17
CA ARG A 249 15.32 -15.17 -13.70
C ARG A 249 15.12 -15.26 -15.21
N CYS A 250 13.90 -15.03 -15.70
CA CYS A 250 13.58 -15.21 -17.13
C CYS A 250 13.64 -13.91 -17.96
N LEU A 251 13.88 -12.76 -17.33
CA LEU A 251 13.81 -11.43 -17.92
C LEU A 251 12.44 -11.05 -18.53
N GLY A 252 11.42 -11.88 -18.34
CA GLY A 252 10.06 -11.62 -18.82
C GLY A 252 9.30 -10.63 -17.94
N ARG A 253 8.35 -9.93 -18.55
CA ARG A 253 7.40 -9.03 -17.86
C ARG A 253 6.06 -9.70 -17.55
N ASP A 254 5.95 -11.01 -17.79
CA ASP A 254 4.73 -11.78 -17.54
C ASP A 254 4.43 -11.84 -16.03
N ARG A 255 3.14 -11.86 -15.67
CA ARG A 255 2.72 -12.04 -14.27
C ARG A 255 2.99 -13.48 -13.83
N HIS A 256 3.97 -13.66 -12.95
CA HIS A 256 4.25 -14.91 -12.26
C HIS A 256 5.00 -14.62 -10.96
N ASP A 257 5.04 -15.59 -10.05
CA ASP A 257 5.88 -15.49 -8.86
C ASP A 257 7.36 -15.55 -9.28
N VAL A 258 8.07 -14.44 -9.08
CA VAL A 258 9.46 -14.28 -9.50
C VAL A 258 10.41 -15.14 -8.65
N ARG A 259 10.06 -15.41 -7.38
CA ARG A 259 10.84 -16.31 -6.51
C ARG A 259 10.70 -17.77 -6.93
N HIS A 260 9.53 -18.12 -7.47
CA HIS A 260 9.23 -19.48 -7.94
C HIS A 260 9.24 -19.61 -9.47
N CYS A 261 9.87 -18.67 -10.19
CA CYS A 261 9.97 -18.75 -11.64
C CYS A 261 10.72 -20.04 -12.02
N SER A 262 10.08 -20.96 -12.75
CA SER A 262 10.64 -22.25 -13.16
C SER A 262 11.11 -22.27 -14.63
N ARG A 263 11.09 -21.12 -15.32
CA ARG A 263 11.50 -21.05 -16.73
C ARG A 263 12.98 -21.42 -16.88
N THR A 264 13.26 -22.23 -17.89
CA THR A 264 14.60 -22.67 -18.27
C THR A 264 15.22 -21.81 -19.37
N SER A 265 14.42 -20.98 -20.05
CA SER A 265 14.84 -20.04 -21.08
C SER A 265 14.48 -18.59 -20.73
N LEU A 266 15.25 -17.65 -21.28
CA LEU A 266 14.91 -16.23 -21.26
C LEU A 266 13.61 -16.00 -22.04
N TRP A 267 12.94 -14.88 -21.81
CA TRP A 267 11.67 -14.55 -22.46
C TRP A 267 11.75 -14.58 -23.99
N ASN A 268 12.89 -14.24 -24.58
CA ASN A 268 13.13 -14.27 -26.03
C ASN A 268 13.40 -15.68 -26.60
N ARG A 269 13.49 -16.72 -25.75
CA ARG A 269 13.80 -18.12 -26.08
C ARG A 269 15.14 -18.36 -26.79
N LYS A 270 15.97 -17.33 -26.99
CA LYS A 270 17.26 -17.45 -27.70
C LYS A 270 18.34 -18.11 -26.83
N ARG A 271 18.25 -17.96 -25.51
CA ARG A 271 19.24 -18.46 -24.55
C ARG A 271 18.57 -19.11 -23.34
N GLY A 272 19.26 -20.09 -22.75
CA GLY A 272 18.93 -20.62 -21.44
C GLY A 272 19.10 -19.55 -20.36
N VAL A 273 18.34 -19.68 -19.27
CA VAL A 273 18.54 -18.85 -18.08
C VAL A 273 19.92 -19.14 -17.49
N THR A 274 20.64 -18.10 -17.08
CA THR A 274 22.01 -18.19 -16.53
C THR A 274 22.05 -18.16 -15.00
N CYS A 275 20.90 -18.07 -14.32
CA CYS A 275 20.78 -18.02 -12.87
C CYS A 275 19.63 -18.86 -12.30
N LYS A 276 19.74 -19.28 -11.04
CA LYS A 276 18.67 -19.97 -10.30
C LYS A 276 18.65 -19.52 -8.84
N TRP A 277 17.53 -19.75 -8.17
CA TRP A 277 17.48 -19.64 -6.71
C TRP A 277 18.08 -20.89 -6.08
N ASN A 278 19.01 -20.71 -5.14
CA ASN A 278 19.61 -21.79 -4.38
C ASN A 278 18.73 -22.20 -3.18
N LYS A 279 19.12 -23.26 -2.45
CA LYS A 279 18.35 -23.76 -1.30
C LYS A 279 18.24 -22.77 -0.14
N GLN A 280 19.13 -21.79 -0.07
CA GLN A 280 19.15 -20.74 0.94
C GLN A 280 18.30 -19.52 0.54
N GLY A 281 17.73 -19.53 -0.67
CA GLY A 281 16.91 -18.43 -1.18
C GLY A 281 17.71 -17.27 -1.76
N PHE A 282 18.96 -17.49 -2.17
CA PHE A 282 19.78 -16.51 -2.91
C PHE A 282 19.79 -16.83 -4.40
N LEU A 283 19.94 -15.79 -5.23
CA LEU A 283 20.04 -15.94 -6.69
C LEU A 283 21.51 -16.23 -7.05
N GLU A 284 21.80 -17.38 -7.64
CA GLU A 284 23.17 -17.78 -8.03
C GLU A 284 23.30 -17.96 -9.55
N ILE A 285 24.48 -17.66 -10.09
CA ILE A 285 24.80 -17.93 -11.50
C ILE A 285 25.04 -19.43 -11.69
N THR A 286 24.45 -20.02 -12.73
CA THR A 286 24.52 -21.47 -13.00
C THR A 286 25.49 -21.85 -14.12
N SER A 287 26.00 -20.88 -14.89
CA SER A 287 26.84 -21.16 -16.06
C SER A 287 27.94 -20.12 -16.26
N GLY A 288 28.98 -20.52 -16.99
CA GLY A 288 30.12 -19.67 -17.32
C GLY A 288 31.15 -19.58 -16.18
N THR A 289 32.07 -18.61 -16.30
CA THR A 289 33.21 -18.42 -15.38
C THR A 289 32.82 -17.97 -13.99
N ASN A 290 31.58 -17.50 -13.80
CA ASN A 290 31.05 -17.04 -12.50
C ASN A 290 30.05 -18.04 -11.90
N ALA A 291 30.04 -19.30 -12.33
CA ALA A 291 29.12 -20.30 -11.79
C ALA A 291 29.29 -20.45 -10.26
N GLY A 292 28.18 -20.50 -9.53
CA GLY A 292 28.14 -20.53 -8.07
C GLY A 292 28.21 -19.15 -7.40
N LEU A 293 28.45 -18.07 -8.14
CA LEU A 293 28.45 -16.72 -7.57
C LEU A 293 27.02 -16.28 -7.23
N GLU A 294 26.84 -15.86 -5.98
CA GLU A 294 25.59 -15.23 -5.51
C GLU A 294 25.46 -13.80 -6.01
N LEU A 295 24.27 -13.45 -6.47
CA LEU A 295 23.89 -12.15 -6.96
C LEU A 295 23.12 -11.36 -5.91
N CYS A 296 23.37 -10.05 -5.86
CA CYS A 296 22.57 -9.14 -5.05
C CYS A 296 21.16 -9.00 -5.66
N ALA A 297 20.12 -9.41 -4.93
CA ALA A 297 18.75 -9.35 -5.39
C ALA A 297 18.27 -7.90 -5.60
N ASP A 298 18.72 -6.96 -4.76
CA ASP A 298 18.40 -5.54 -4.91
C ASP A 298 19.06 -4.92 -6.14
N TRP A 299 20.28 -5.35 -6.49
CA TRP A 299 20.94 -4.95 -7.74
C TRP A 299 20.11 -5.31 -8.98
N GLN A 300 19.37 -6.42 -8.96
CA GLN A 300 18.53 -6.83 -10.08
C GLN A 300 17.24 -6.00 -10.24
N ARG A 301 16.86 -5.23 -9.22
CA ARG A 301 15.64 -4.42 -9.23
C ARG A 301 15.88 -3.10 -9.95
N ARG A 302 14.78 -2.43 -10.35
CA ARG A 302 14.81 -1.13 -11.03
C ARG A 302 15.61 -0.05 -10.30
N ASN A 303 15.60 -0.08 -8.97
CA ASN A 303 16.31 0.90 -8.14
C ASN A 303 17.80 0.57 -7.98
N GLY A 304 18.22 -0.64 -8.33
CA GLY A 304 19.57 -1.14 -8.12
C GLY A 304 19.95 -1.27 -6.63
N CYS A 305 21.22 -1.57 -6.40
CA CYS A 305 21.87 -1.57 -5.08
C CYS A 305 23.08 -0.62 -5.15
N THR A 306 23.19 0.32 -4.21
CA THR A 306 24.31 1.28 -4.15
C THR A 306 25.40 0.86 -3.15
N SER A 307 25.24 -0.30 -2.51
CA SER A 307 26.20 -0.78 -1.52
C SER A 307 27.56 -1.05 -2.14
N LYS A 308 28.62 -0.56 -1.49
CA LYS A 308 30.02 -0.85 -1.86
C LYS A 308 30.57 -2.08 -1.14
N ALA A 309 29.78 -2.72 -0.28
CA ALA A 309 30.23 -3.85 0.53
C ALA A 309 30.34 -5.16 -0.27
N HIS A 310 29.70 -5.26 -1.43
CA HIS A 310 29.67 -6.49 -2.25
C HIS A 310 29.60 -6.19 -3.76
N PRO A 311 30.56 -5.42 -4.32
CA PRO A 311 30.56 -5.05 -5.74
C PRO A 311 30.64 -6.27 -6.68
N GLU A 312 31.25 -7.37 -6.22
CA GLU A 312 31.33 -8.62 -6.96
C GLU A 312 29.97 -9.28 -7.20
N LYS A 313 29.00 -9.05 -6.30
CA LYS A 313 27.61 -9.56 -6.42
C LYS A 313 26.72 -8.68 -7.31
N HIS A 314 27.22 -7.53 -7.78
CA HIS A 314 26.51 -6.61 -8.67
C HIS A 314 26.68 -7.01 -10.13
N ARG A 315 26.11 -8.16 -10.51
CA ARG A 315 26.11 -8.64 -11.90
C ARG A 315 24.70 -8.91 -12.40
N CYS A 316 24.43 -8.56 -13.63
CA CYS A 316 23.14 -8.80 -14.28
C CYS A 316 22.87 -10.30 -14.38
N SER A 317 21.71 -10.73 -13.89
CA SER A 317 21.31 -12.15 -13.92
C SER A 317 20.97 -12.69 -15.32
N GLY A 318 20.90 -11.84 -16.34
CA GLY A 318 20.71 -12.23 -17.75
C GLY A 318 22.03 -12.42 -18.48
N CYS A 319 22.82 -11.34 -18.57
CA CYS A 319 24.04 -11.28 -19.38
C CYS A 319 25.35 -11.27 -18.57
N THR A 320 25.30 -11.36 -17.25
CA THR A 320 26.45 -11.36 -16.31
C THR A 320 27.31 -10.08 -16.26
N SER A 321 26.91 -9.02 -16.98
CA SER A 321 27.56 -7.70 -16.93
C SER A 321 27.47 -7.06 -15.55
N SER A 322 28.53 -6.37 -15.11
CA SER A 322 28.52 -5.58 -13.88
C SER A 322 28.01 -4.15 -14.05
N SER A 323 27.75 -3.70 -15.28
CA SER A 323 27.32 -2.32 -15.55
C SER A 323 25.85 -2.04 -15.21
N HIS A 324 25.02 -3.08 -15.08
CA HIS A 324 23.59 -2.95 -14.85
C HIS A 324 23.00 -4.18 -14.14
N GLY A 325 21.77 -4.06 -13.63
CA GLY A 325 20.96 -5.17 -13.13
C GLY A 325 19.95 -5.69 -14.16
N ALA A 326 19.27 -6.79 -13.86
CA ALA A 326 18.27 -7.43 -14.74
C ALA A 326 17.21 -6.46 -15.29
N SER A 327 16.76 -5.49 -14.48
CA SER A 327 15.76 -4.50 -14.88
C SER A 327 16.15 -3.65 -16.08
N SER A 328 17.45 -3.45 -16.30
CA SER A 328 18.01 -2.64 -17.39
C SER A 328 18.79 -3.48 -18.39
N CYS A 329 18.62 -4.81 -18.35
CA CYS A 329 19.29 -5.71 -19.29
C CYS A 329 18.73 -5.54 -20.70
N PRO A 330 19.57 -5.34 -21.73
CA PRO A 330 19.11 -5.24 -23.13
C PRO A 330 18.57 -6.57 -23.65
N GLU A 331 18.99 -7.70 -23.07
CA GLU A 331 18.41 -9.01 -23.43
C GLU A 331 16.97 -9.19 -22.95
N GLY A 332 16.42 -8.24 -22.18
CA GLY A 332 15.07 -8.26 -21.64
C GLY A 332 14.03 -7.44 -22.42
N GLU A 333 14.40 -6.82 -23.54
CA GLU A 333 13.54 -5.92 -24.36
C GLU A 333 12.91 -6.57 -25.58
#